data_AF-A0A7X4C9F1-F1
#
_entry.id   AF-A0A7X4C9F1-F1
#
_cell.length_a   1.000
_cell.length_b   1.000
_cell.length_c   1.000
_cell.angle_alpha   90.00
_cell.angle_beta   90.00
_cell.angle_gamma   90.00
#
_symmetry.space_group_name_H-M   'P 1'
#
loop_
_entity.id
_entity.type
_entity.pdbx_description
1 polymer ?
#
loop_
_entity_poly.entity_id
_entity_poly.type
_entity_poly.pdbx_seq_one_letter_code
_entity_poly.pdbx_strand_id
1 'polypeptide(L)'
;MTGDPVLVNVQRPVLIYNTFEPNPDLKSEKATQIEIGTRYQHSNVAAAEDQLFLSANAYYSTVDNYIEAFFPAFEDRDPDLFITNNEGKSTRNVNAVLYGLEAKMSYDTEYWFTSANLTIPRGNNKDSSDQLVNIPQDRVSVTVGLKPNPQWKIGVRSTVAGERDVNDEDGDDTDGFVTFDLFAILQLGDDSSSGTLISFGIDNITNQKYKLYTNGLNSSGRSIKLNTRFTF
;
A
#
# COMPACT_ATOMS: atom_id res chain seq x y z
N MET A 1 65.01 16.61 22.67
CA MET A 1 63.62 16.13 22.53
C MET A 1 63.12 16.60 21.18
N THR A 2 63.24 15.76 20.18
CA THR A 2 62.70 15.96 18.83
C THR A 2 61.42 15.15 18.75
N GLY A 3 60.27 15.82 18.63
CA GLY A 3 58.97 15.16 18.55
C GLY A 3 58.75 14.58 17.17
N ASP A 4 58.37 13.30 17.11
CA ASP A 4 57.98 12.64 15.87
C ASP A 4 56.66 13.24 15.33
N PRO A 5 56.52 13.42 14.01
CA PRO A 5 55.29 13.92 13.43
C PRO A 5 54.18 12.86 13.57
N VAL A 6 53.06 13.26 14.17
CA VAL A 6 51.83 12.47 14.22
C VAL A 6 51.28 12.37 12.79
N LEU A 7 51.34 11.18 12.20
CA LEU A 7 50.62 10.87 10.97
C LEU A 7 49.12 10.82 11.28
N VAL A 8 48.41 11.89 10.94
CA VAL A 8 46.95 11.89 10.95
C VAL A 8 46.50 11.00 9.78
N ASN A 9 46.01 9.81 10.09
CA ASN A 9 45.38 8.93 9.12
C ASN A 9 44.05 9.58 8.70
N VAL A 10 44.05 10.34 7.61
CA VAL A 10 42.83 10.89 7.03
C VAL A 10 42.08 9.75 6.37
N GLN A 11 41.18 9.13 7.13
CA GLN A 11 40.24 8.15 6.60
C GLN A 11 39.35 8.87 5.57
N ARG A 12 39.64 8.65 4.28
CA ARG A 12 38.82 9.22 3.20
C ARG A 12 37.39 8.67 3.36
N PRO A 13 36.35 9.49 3.14
CA PRO A 13 34.98 8.97 3.15
C PRO A 13 34.88 7.85 2.10
N VAL A 14 34.57 6.64 2.56
CA VAL A 14 34.23 5.53 1.67
C VAL A 14 32.90 5.92 1.04
N LEU A 15 32.89 6.09 -0.28
CA LEU A 15 31.65 6.28 -1.02
C LEU A 15 30.92 4.94 -0.99
N ILE A 16 29.86 4.87 -0.18
CA ILE A 16 28.89 3.78 -0.22
C ILE A 16 27.96 4.10 -1.39
N TYR A 17 27.94 3.24 -2.40
CA TYR A 17 27.02 3.35 -3.53
C TYR A 17 26.32 2.01 -3.74
N ASN A 18 25.04 2.06 -4.10
CA ASN A 18 24.31 0.88 -4.51
C ASN A 18 24.86 0.41 -5.86
N THR A 19 25.31 -0.84 -5.92
CA THR A 19 25.74 -1.46 -7.16
C THR A 19 24.65 -2.42 -7.61
N PHE A 20 24.15 -2.26 -8.84
CA PHE A 20 23.16 -3.18 -9.40
C PHE A 20 23.87 -4.14 -10.34
N GLU A 21 23.78 -5.44 -10.05
CA GLU A 21 24.41 -6.49 -10.83
C GLU A 21 23.41 -7.10 -11.81
N PRO A 22 23.60 -6.93 -13.13
CA PRO A 22 22.70 -7.50 -14.13
C PRO A 22 22.68 -9.03 -14.03
N ASN A 23 21.48 -9.62 -14.05
CA ASN A 23 21.32 -11.06 -14.25
C ASN A 23 20.95 -11.32 -15.74
N PRO A 24 21.91 -11.75 -16.58
CA PRO A 24 21.64 -12.01 -18.00
C PRO A 24 20.77 -13.25 -18.24
N ASP A 25 20.59 -14.11 -17.24
CA ASP A 25 19.84 -15.36 -17.32
C ASP A 25 18.35 -15.21 -16.93
N LEU A 26 17.89 -13.97 -16.75
CA LEU A 26 16.49 -13.68 -16.45
C LEU A 26 15.57 -14.21 -17.55
N LYS A 27 14.59 -14.99 -17.11
CA LYS A 27 13.47 -15.47 -17.93
C LYS A 27 12.28 -14.55 -17.75
N SER A 28 11.44 -14.49 -18.77
CA SER A 28 10.13 -13.81 -18.69
C SER A 28 9.26 -14.45 -17.61
N GLU A 29 8.64 -13.61 -16.79
CA GLU A 29 7.55 -13.99 -15.90
C GLU A 29 6.36 -14.52 -16.73
N LYS A 30 5.70 -15.57 -16.22
CA LYS A 30 4.45 -16.09 -16.79
C LYS A 30 3.45 -16.34 -15.69
N ALA A 31 2.30 -15.65 -15.75
CA ALA A 31 1.24 -15.79 -14.76
C ALA A 31 0.04 -16.55 -15.33
N THR A 32 -0.51 -17.47 -14.54
CA THR A 32 -1.81 -18.09 -14.76
C THR A 32 -2.69 -17.81 -13.56
N GLN A 33 -3.81 -17.11 -13.76
CA GLN A 33 -4.71 -16.69 -12.69
C GLN A 33 -6.12 -17.24 -12.89
N ILE A 34 -6.75 -17.63 -11.78
CA ILE A 34 -8.18 -17.88 -11.66
C ILE A 34 -8.74 -16.90 -10.63
N GLU A 35 -9.87 -16.29 -10.96
CA GLU A 35 -10.59 -15.39 -10.08
C GLU A 35 -12.08 -15.75 -10.07
N ILE A 36 -12.66 -15.76 -8.88
CA ILE A 36 -14.10 -15.94 -8.68
C ILE A 36 -14.63 -14.76 -7.88
N GLY A 37 -15.74 -14.19 -8.34
CA GLY A 37 -16.35 -13.04 -7.70
C GLY A 37 -17.87 -13.08 -7.73
N THR A 38 -18.47 -12.39 -6.77
CA THR A 38 -19.91 -12.16 -6.68
C THR A 38 -20.18 -10.68 -6.49
N ARG A 39 -21.33 -10.24 -7.01
CA ARG A 39 -21.79 -8.86 -6.93
C ARG A 39 -23.29 -8.86 -6.68
N TYR A 40 -23.72 -8.08 -5.69
CA TYR A 40 -25.12 -7.90 -5.34
C TYR A 40 -25.42 -6.40 -5.27
N GLN A 41 -26.51 -6.00 -5.92
CA GLN A 41 -26.99 -4.63 -5.90
C GLN A 41 -28.50 -4.65 -5.74
N HIS A 42 -29.00 -3.87 -4.79
CA HIS A 42 -30.44 -3.77 -4.54
C HIS A 42 -30.81 -2.40 -4.02
N SER A 43 -32.02 -1.97 -4.37
CA SER A 43 -32.62 -0.72 -3.90
C SER A 43 -33.73 -1.02 -2.90
N ASN A 44 -33.98 -0.12 -1.96
CA ASN A 44 -35.04 -0.26 -0.96
C ASN A 44 -34.87 -1.49 -0.04
N VAL A 45 -33.65 -1.80 0.40
CA VAL A 45 -33.36 -2.93 1.29
C VAL A 45 -33.83 -2.71 2.73
N ALA A 46 -33.73 -1.49 3.27
CA ALA A 46 -34.09 -1.18 4.65
C ALA A 46 -34.94 0.10 4.80
N ALA A 47 -34.82 1.04 3.87
CA ALA A 47 -35.62 2.26 3.77
C ALA A 47 -35.94 2.59 2.30
N ALA A 48 -36.95 3.43 2.07
CA ALA A 48 -37.24 3.91 0.72
C ALA A 48 -36.03 4.65 0.13
N GLU A 49 -35.77 4.41 -1.16
CA GLU A 49 -34.73 5.02 -1.97
C GLU A 49 -33.28 4.70 -1.54
N ASP A 50 -33.08 3.84 -0.55
CA ASP A 50 -31.74 3.36 -0.23
C ASP A 50 -31.17 2.46 -1.35
N GLN A 51 -29.84 2.35 -1.36
CA GLN A 51 -29.10 1.52 -2.31
C GLN A 51 -28.03 0.74 -1.55
N LEU A 52 -28.11 -0.58 -1.62
CA LEU A 52 -27.07 -1.49 -1.13
C LEU A 52 -26.30 -2.06 -2.31
N PHE A 53 -24.97 -2.04 -2.17
CA PHE A 53 -24.04 -2.67 -3.07
C PHE A 53 -23.04 -3.51 -2.27
N LEU A 54 -22.87 -4.77 -2.66
CA LEU A 54 -21.89 -5.70 -2.12
C LEU A 54 -21.11 -6.34 -3.26
N SER A 55 -19.81 -6.51 -3.07
CA SER A 55 -18.95 -7.24 -4.00
C SER A 55 -17.89 -7.98 -3.20
N ALA A 56 -17.56 -9.20 -3.62
CA ALA A 56 -16.43 -9.93 -3.08
C ALA A 56 -15.78 -10.74 -4.20
N ASN A 57 -14.45 -10.79 -4.21
CA ASN A 57 -13.66 -11.57 -5.16
C ASN A 57 -12.52 -12.27 -4.41
N ALA A 58 -12.25 -13.50 -4.83
CA ALA A 58 -11.10 -14.27 -4.41
C ALA A 58 -10.30 -14.66 -5.65
N TYR A 59 -8.99 -14.51 -5.57
CA TYR A 59 -8.09 -14.80 -6.67
C TYR A 59 -6.99 -15.75 -6.23
N TYR A 60 -6.51 -16.54 -7.19
CA TYR A 60 -5.36 -17.41 -7.05
C TYR A 60 -4.57 -17.39 -8.35
N SER A 61 -3.29 -17.08 -8.27
CA SER A 61 -2.39 -16.94 -9.40
C SER A 61 -1.09 -17.69 -9.14
N THR A 62 -0.67 -18.49 -10.11
CA THR A 62 0.66 -19.08 -10.13
C THR A 62 1.52 -18.28 -11.10
N VAL A 63 2.68 -17.82 -10.63
CA VAL A 63 3.63 -17.06 -11.44
C VAL A 63 4.91 -17.86 -11.56
N ASP A 64 5.22 -18.32 -12.78
CA ASP A 64 6.48 -18.97 -13.09
C ASP A 64 7.52 -17.89 -13.43
N ASN A 65 8.75 -18.10 -12.95
CA ASN A 65 9.86 -17.17 -13.11
C ASN A 65 9.60 -15.74 -12.60
N TYR A 66 8.83 -15.57 -11.52
CA TYR A 66 8.66 -14.28 -10.83
C TYR A 66 10.03 -13.64 -10.55
N ILE A 67 10.22 -12.40 -10.98
CA ILE A 67 11.46 -11.65 -10.89
C ILE A 67 11.45 -10.92 -9.56
N GLU A 68 12.26 -11.39 -8.62
CA GLU A 68 12.48 -10.71 -7.35
C GLU A 68 13.89 -10.13 -7.29
N ALA A 69 14.03 -9.05 -6.51
CA ALA A 69 15.34 -8.52 -6.18
C ALA A 69 15.87 -9.22 -4.91
N PHE A 70 17.15 -9.51 -4.90
CA PHE A 70 17.85 -10.11 -3.76
C PHE A 70 19.22 -9.46 -3.58
N PHE A 71 19.83 -9.68 -2.42
CA PHE A 71 21.14 -9.16 -2.07
C PHE A 71 22.12 -10.34 -1.93
N PRO A 72 22.97 -10.62 -2.94
CA PRO A 72 23.87 -11.78 -2.93
C PRO A 72 24.82 -11.80 -1.72
N ALA A 73 25.22 -10.62 -1.22
CA ALA A 73 26.13 -10.48 -0.09
C ALA A 73 25.60 -11.07 1.24
N PHE A 74 24.29 -11.37 1.35
CA PHE A 74 23.69 -11.94 2.55
C PHE A 74 23.44 -13.46 2.46
N GLU A 75 23.60 -14.09 1.31
CA GLU A 75 23.44 -15.55 1.16
C GLU A 75 24.71 -16.33 1.57
N ASP A 76 25.90 -15.74 1.47
CA ASP A 76 27.20 -16.36 1.77
C ASP A 76 27.77 -15.93 3.15
N ARG A 77 27.03 -16.12 4.26
CA ARG A 77 27.54 -15.75 5.60
C ARG A 77 28.63 -16.70 6.11
N ASP A 78 29.90 -16.29 5.98
CA ASP A 78 30.96 -16.57 6.95
C ASP A 78 30.88 -15.49 8.07
N PRO A 79 30.58 -15.86 9.33
CA PRO A 79 30.36 -14.90 10.41
C PRO A 79 31.59 -14.07 10.81
N ASP A 80 32.80 -14.42 10.33
CA ASP A 80 34.05 -13.73 10.67
C ASP A 80 34.48 -12.68 9.63
N LEU A 81 33.76 -12.52 8.51
CA LEU A 81 34.09 -11.53 7.48
C LEU A 81 33.36 -10.21 7.74
N PHE A 82 34.10 -9.24 8.26
CA PHE A 82 33.70 -7.84 8.33
C PHE A 82 33.18 -7.36 6.96
N ILE A 83 31.89 -7.08 6.91
CA ILE A 83 31.13 -6.62 5.74
C ILE A 83 31.85 -5.42 5.11
N THR A 84 32.49 -5.62 3.95
CA THR A 84 33.00 -4.52 3.14
C THR A 84 31.91 -4.05 2.18
N ASN A 85 31.08 -3.13 2.68
CA ASN A 85 30.50 -1.97 2.01
C ASN A 85 30.48 -2.03 0.46
N ASN A 86 29.64 -2.89 -0.11
CA ASN A 86 29.19 -2.87 -1.50
C ASN A 86 28.02 -3.86 -1.59
N GLU A 87 26.84 -3.43 -1.14
CA GLU A 87 25.63 -4.24 -1.25
C GLU A 87 25.23 -4.30 -2.73
N GLY A 88 25.72 -5.34 -3.42
CA GLY A 88 25.23 -5.69 -4.74
C GLY A 88 23.75 -6.02 -4.63
N LYS A 89 22.91 -5.37 -5.43
CA LYS A 89 21.51 -5.76 -5.62
C LYS A 89 21.41 -6.44 -6.97
N SER A 90 20.93 -7.67 -6.99
CA SER A 90 20.66 -8.39 -8.24
C SER A 90 19.19 -8.84 -8.29
N THR A 91 18.83 -9.52 -9.36
CA THR A 91 17.47 -10.03 -9.59
C THR A 91 17.54 -11.49 -9.97
N ARG A 92 16.53 -12.27 -9.58
CA ARG A 92 16.46 -13.70 -9.90
C ARG A 92 15.02 -14.10 -10.21
N ASN A 93 14.88 -15.25 -10.87
CA ASN A 93 13.58 -15.87 -11.08
C ASN A 93 13.29 -16.86 -9.95
N VAL A 94 12.12 -16.74 -9.33
CA VAL A 94 11.54 -17.72 -8.38
C VAL A 94 10.14 -18.11 -8.85
N ASN A 95 9.64 -19.28 -8.46
CA ASN A 95 8.24 -19.59 -8.72
C ASN A 95 7.38 -19.07 -7.56
N ALA A 96 6.24 -18.46 -7.86
CA ALA A 96 5.41 -17.79 -6.87
C ALA A 96 3.95 -18.24 -6.93
N VAL A 97 3.27 -18.14 -5.78
CA VAL A 97 1.81 -18.17 -5.69
C VAL A 97 1.35 -16.86 -5.09
N LEU A 98 0.40 -16.20 -5.73
CA LEU A 98 -0.30 -15.02 -5.23
C LEU A 98 -1.77 -15.35 -5.06
N TYR A 99 -2.35 -15.02 -3.91
CA TYR A 99 -3.77 -15.27 -3.66
C TYR A 99 -4.30 -14.24 -2.69
N GLY A 100 -5.62 -14.09 -2.65
CA GLY A 100 -6.20 -13.13 -1.73
C GLY A 100 -7.70 -12.98 -1.88
N LEU A 101 -8.21 -12.08 -1.05
CA LEU A 101 -9.62 -11.72 -1.01
C LEU A 101 -9.74 -10.20 -1.04
N GLU A 102 -10.70 -9.73 -1.83
CA GLU A 102 -11.13 -8.35 -1.81
C GLU A 102 -12.64 -8.30 -1.59
N ALA A 103 -13.11 -7.34 -0.79
CA ALA A 103 -14.53 -7.12 -0.57
C ALA A 103 -14.86 -5.63 -0.53
N LYS A 104 -16.04 -5.28 -1.03
CA LYS A 104 -16.57 -3.92 -1.07
C LYS A 104 -18.02 -3.92 -0.63
N MET A 105 -18.37 -2.94 0.19
CA MET A 105 -19.73 -2.62 0.58
C MET A 105 -19.95 -1.13 0.38
N SER A 106 -21.10 -0.75 -0.15
CA SER A 106 -21.62 0.61 -0.01
C SER A 106 -23.11 0.59 0.25
N TYR A 107 -23.54 1.45 1.16
CA TYR A 107 -24.93 1.67 1.49
C TYR A 107 -25.19 3.17 1.48
N ASP A 108 -26.12 3.61 0.63
CA ASP A 108 -26.44 5.02 0.40
C ASP A 108 -27.94 5.23 0.64
N THR A 109 -28.29 6.24 1.43
CA THR A 109 -29.68 6.66 1.72
C THR A 109 -29.85 8.13 1.34
N GLU A 110 -31.03 8.75 1.47
CA GLU A 110 -31.17 10.20 1.23
C GLU A 110 -30.23 11.06 2.11
N TYR A 111 -30.06 10.70 3.39
CA TYR A 111 -29.42 11.57 4.40
C TYR A 111 -28.03 11.14 4.86
N TRP A 112 -27.64 9.89 4.61
CA TRP A 112 -26.34 9.37 5.03
C TRP A 112 -25.86 8.24 4.12
N PHE A 113 -24.58 7.95 4.21
CA PHE A 113 -23.97 6.85 3.47
C PHE A 113 -22.83 6.22 4.28
N THR A 114 -22.55 4.97 3.96
CA THR A 114 -21.35 4.28 4.43
C THR A 114 -20.76 3.42 3.33
N SER A 115 -19.45 3.22 3.38
CA SER A 115 -18.76 2.26 2.53
C SER A 115 -17.64 1.56 3.29
N ALA A 116 -17.33 0.34 2.89
CA ALA A 116 -16.20 -0.42 3.40
C ALA A 116 -15.47 -1.09 2.23
N ASN A 117 -14.14 -1.11 2.30
CA ASN A 117 -13.28 -1.84 1.36
C ASN A 117 -12.29 -2.67 2.16
N LEU A 118 -12.15 -3.95 1.84
CA LEU A 118 -11.22 -4.89 2.47
C LEU A 118 -10.31 -5.49 1.40
N THR A 119 -9.02 -5.58 1.69
CA THR A 119 -8.02 -6.27 0.85
C THR A 119 -7.12 -7.13 1.74
N ILE A 120 -7.03 -8.43 1.41
CA ILE A 120 -6.21 -9.42 2.11
C ILE A 120 -5.33 -10.13 1.08
N PRO A 121 -4.19 -9.54 0.67
CA PRO A 121 -3.28 -10.16 -0.29
C PRO A 121 -2.28 -11.09 0.42
N ARG A 122 -1.97 -12.21 -0.21
CA ARG A 122 -0.94 -13.17 0.22
C ARG A 122 -0.06 -13.53 -0.97
N GLY A 123 1.20 -13.84 -0.69
CA GLY A 123 2.12 -14.30 -1.70
C GLY A 123 3.29 -15.05 -1.11
N ASN A 124 3.59 -16.21 -1.69
CA ASN A 124 4.65 -17.11 -1.21
C ASN A 124 5.55 -17.52 -2.38
N ASN A 125 6.82 -17.73 -2.07
CA ASN A 125 7.71 -18.49 -2.95
C ASN A 125 7.25 -19.96 -2.94
N LYS A 126 7.25 -20.63 -4.09
CA LYS A 126 6.93 -22.07 -4.21
C LYS A 126 8.14 -22.95 -3.95
N ASP A 127 9.33 -22.40 -4.16
CA ASP A 127 10.60 -23.13 -4.08
C ASP A 127 11.19 -23.07 -2.65
N SER A 128 10.63 -22.25 -1.76
CA SER A 128 10.95 -22.18 -0.32
C SER A 128 9.70 -22.03 0.53
N SER A 129 9.84 -22.05 1.87
CA SER A 129 8.74 -21.74 2.80
C SER A 129 8.49 -20.25 2.97
N ASP A 130 9.25 -19.40 2.28
CA ASP A 130 9.27 -17.96 2.52
C ASP A 130 8.12 -17.23 1.85
N GLN A 131 7.69 -16.15 2.49
CA GLN A 131 6.73 -15.23 1.91
C GLN A 131 7.44 -14.30 0.92
N LEU A 132 6.70 -13.86 -0.09
CA LEU A 132 7.23 -12.84 -0.99
C LEU A 132 7.32 -11.50 -0.27
N VAL A 133 8.44 -10.81 -0.49
CA VAL A 133 8.73 -9.50 0.12
C VAL A 133 7.78 -8.42 -0.43
N ASN A 134 7.23 -8.54 -1.63
CA ASN A 134 6.43 -7.46 -2.22
C ASN A 134 4.90 -7.57 -2.00
N ILE A 135 4.47 -8.15 -0.88
CA ILE A 135 3.04 -8.36 -0.57
C ILE A 135 2.54 -7.28 0.40
N PRO A 136 1.59 -6.41 -0.01
CA PRO A 136 1.06 -5.34 0.83
C PRO A 136 0.40 -5.84 2.13
N GLN A 137 0.21 -4.93 3.08
CA GLN A 137 -0.55 -5.18 4.32
C GLN A 137 -2.03 -5.50 4.05
N ASP A 138 -2.61 -6.32 4.93
CA ASP A 138 -4.07 -6.39 5.06
C ASP A 138 -4.61 -5.01 5.37
N ARG A 139 -5.67 -4.61 4.66
CA ARG A 139 -6.19 -3.26 4.80
C ARG A 139 -7.70 -3.22 4.73
N VAL A 140 -8.30 -2.46 5.64
CA VAL A 140 -9.70 -2.10 5.62
C VAL A 140 -9.86 -0.59 5.65
N SER A 141 -10.70 -0.04 4.78
CA SER A 141 -11.08 1.37 4.80
C SER A 141 -12.60 1.48 4.96
N VAL A 142 -13.05 2.23 5.96
CA VAL A 142 -14.47 2.46 6.24
C VAL A 142 -14.76 3.95 6.14
N THR A 143 -15.80 4.31 5.41
CA THR A 143 -16.29 5.69 5.31
C THR A 143 -17.68 5.77 5.88
N VAL A 144 -17.95 6.82 6.65
CA VAL A 144 -19.29 7.20 7.10
C VAL A 144 -19.48 8.67 6.81
N GLY A 145 -20.63 9.03 6.26
CA GLY A 145 -20.91 10.42 5.92
C GLY A 145 -22.39 10.76 5.94
N LEU A 146 -22.64 12.06 6.00
CA LEU A 146 -23.96 12.68 6.01
C LEU A 146 -24.17 13.45 4.71
N LYS A 147 -25.43 13.56 4.32
CA LYS A 147 -25.96 14.33 3.20
C LYS A 147 -27.05 15.26 3.74
N PRO A 148 -26.69 16.39 4.38
CA PRO A 148 -27.68 17.31 4.97
C PRO A 148 -28.70 17.86 3.95
N ASN A 149 -28.29 17.92 2.68
CA ASN A 149 -29.12 18.23 1.53
C ASN A 149 -28.43 17.64 0.26
N PRO A 150 -29.06 17.73 -0.92
CA PRO A 150 -28.49 17.16 -2.16
C PRO A 150 -27.13 17.74 -2.58
N GLN A 151 -26.79 18.94 -2.10
CA GLN A 151 -25.57 19.66 -2.49
C GLN A 151 -24.38 19.28 -1.62
N TRP A 152 -24.60 18.87 -0.36
CA TRP A 152 -23.53 18.60 0.60
C TRP A 152 -23.29 17.12 0.84
N LYS A 153 -22.03 16.73 0.87
CA LYS A 153 -21.57 15.46 1.47
C LYS A 153 -20.44 15.74 2.44
N ILE A 154 -20.58 15.32 3.68
CA ILE A 154 -19.55 15.49 4.72
C ILE A 154 -19.30 14.15 5.34
N GLY A 155 -18.04 13.77 5.55
CA GLY A 155 -17.75 12.46 6.11
C GLY A 155 -16.37 12.31 6.70
N VAL A 156 -16.20 11.15 7.33
CA VAL A 156 -14.93 10.66 7.86
C VAL A 156 -14.61 9.32 7.21
N ARG A 157 -13.35 9.12 6.87
CA ARG A 157 -12.81 7.83 6.42
C ARG A 157 -11.78 7.37 7.43
N SER A 158 -11.92 6.15 7.93
CA SER A 158 -10.86 5.45 8.66
C SER A 158 -10.17 4.47 7.71
N THR A 159 -8.85 4.36 7.80
CA THR A 159 -8.07 3.31 7.13
C THR A 159 -7.24 2.59 8.16
N VAL A 160 -7.42 1.29 8.29
CA VAL A 160 -6.65 0.41 9.16
C VAL A 160 -5.83 -0.52 8.29
N ALA A 161 -4.54 -0.62 8.55
CA ALA A 161 -3.67 -1.64 7.98
C ALA A 161 -3.12 -2.53 9.10
N GLY A 162 -3.09 -3.84 8.88
CA GLY A 162 -2.49 -4.80 9.80
C GLY A 162 -0.97 -4.71 9.80
N GLU A 163 -0.34 -5.26 10.83
CA GLU A 163 1.12 -5.43 10.87
C GLU A 163 1.59 -6.36 9.74
N ARG A 164 2.80 -6.11 9.24
CA ARG A 164 3.46 -6.99 8.26
C ARG A 164 4.87 -7.30 8.75
N ASP A 165 5.08 -8.58 8.99
CA ASP A 165 6.37 -9.20 9.25
C ASP A 165 6.76 -10.00 8.01
N VAL A 166 7.97 -9.82 7.51
CA VAL A 166 8.53 -10.58 6.38
C VAL A 166 9.77 -11.31 6.88
N ASN A 167 9.55 -12.32 7.72
CA ASN A 167 10.53 -13.26 8.29
C ASN A 167 11.52 -12.63 9.28
N ASP A 168 11.61 -13.25 10.46
CA ASP A 168 12.23 -12.83 11.73
C ASP A 168 13.70 -12.32 11.70
N GLU A 169 14.43 -12.37 10.58
CA GLU A 169 15.88 -12.17 10.56
C GLU A 169 16.35 -10.78 10.07
N ASP A 170 15.55 -10.04 9.30
CA ASP A 170 16.02 -8.82 8.59
C ASP A 170 15.19 -7.55 8.83
N GLY A 171 14.56 -7.39 10.00
CA GLY A 171 14.20 -6.07 10.56
C GLY A 171 13.28 -5.15 9.74
N ASP A 172 12.65 -5.67 8.67
CA ASP A 172 11.79 -4.93 7.75
C ASP A 172 10.31 -4.93 8.16
N ASP A 173 10.07 -5.14 9.45
CA ASP A 173 8.74 -5.10 10.05
C ASP A 173 8.07 -3.75 9.78
N THR A 174 6.79 -3.84 9.46
CA THR A 174 5.94 -2.68 9.26
C THR A 174 4.76 -2.75 10.20
N ASP A 175 4.77 -1.85 11.18
CA ASP A 175 3.68 -1.69 12.12
C ASP A 175 2.34 -1.49 11.42
N GLY A 176 1.30 -2.01 12.04
CA GLY A 176 -0.07 -1.66 11.70
C GLY A 176 -0.35 -0.19 12.00
N PHE A 177 -1.35 0.38 11.34
CA PHE A 177 -1.72 1.78 11.56
C PHE A 177 -3.21 2.03 11.41
N VAL A 178 -3.66 3.19 11.89
CA VAL A 178 -5.04 3.65 11.75
C VAL A 178 -5.10 5.16 11.50
N THR A 179 -5.37 5.55 10.27
CA THR A 179 -5.57 6.96 9.92
C THR A 179 -7.04 7.32 9.87
N PHE A 180 -7.31 8.61 10.09
CA PHE A 180 -8.64 9.20 9.93
C PHE A 180 -8.53 10.42 9.02
N ASP A 181 -9.38 10.48 8.00
CA ASP A 181 -9.46 11.57 7.06
C ASP A 181 -10.85 12.20 7.14
N LEU A 182 -10.92 13.53 7.11
CA LEU A 182 -12.18 14.27 7.03
C LEU A 182 -12.33 14.85 5.63
N PHE A 183 -13.56 14.87 5.12
CA PHE A 183 -13.87 15.53 3.86
C PHE A 183 -15.23 16.24 3.89
N ALA A 184 -15.33 17.28 3.09
CA ALA A 184 -16.56 17.96 2.77
C ALA A 184 -16.61 18.25 1.27
N ILE A 185 -17.73 17.96 0.64
CA ILE A 185 -17.98 18.17 -0.79
C ILE A 185 -19.24 19.01 -0.92
N LEU A 186 -19.14 20.09 -1.68
CA LEU A 186 -20.24 20.95 -2.08
C LEU A 186 -20.42 20.89 -3.59
N GLN A 187 -21.59 20.48 -4.03
CA GLN A 187 -22.04 20.50 -5.42
C GLN A 187 -23.00 21.69 -5.62
N LEU A 188 -22.64 22.60 -6.52
CA LEU A 188 -23.48 23.72 -6.95
C LEU A 188 -23.93 23.49 -8.39
N GLY A 189 -25.20 23.80 -8.69
CA GLY A 189 -25.86 23.50 -9.97
C GLY A 189 -26.80 22.31 -9.87
N ASP A 190 -27.93 22.38 -10.57
CA ASP A 190 -29.05 21.41 -10.46
C ASP A 190 -29.15 20.49 -11.69
N ASP A 191 -28.30 20.71 -12.70
CA ASP A 191 -28.41 20.12 -14.03
C ASP A 191 -27.13 19.41 -14.48
N SER A 192 -27.28 18.27 -15.14
CA SER A 192 -26.17 17.43 -15.63
C SER A 192 -25.25 18.12 -16.66
N SER A 193 -25.64 19.31 -17.14
CA SER A 193 -24.91 20.12 -18.12
C SER A 193 -23.98 21.16 -17.52
N SER A 194 -24.22 21.62 -16.29
CA SER A 194 -23.41 22.70 -15.71
C SER A 194 -23.33 22.56 -14.19
N GLY A 195 -22.12 22.74 -13.64
CA GLY A 195 -21.96 22.62 -12.20
C GLY A 195 -20.57 22.91 -11.68
N THR A 196 -20.50 23.18 -10.39
CA THR A 196 -19.24 23.37 -9.66
C THR A 196 -19.20 22.38 -8.50
N LEU A 197 -18.10 21.61 -8.43
CA LEU A 197 -17.82 20.73 -7.31
C LEU A 197 -16.63 21.31 -6.54
N ILE A 198 -16.85 21.63 -5.28
CA ILE A 198 -15.81 22.09 -4.34
C ILE A 198 -15.59 20.97 -3.33
N SER A 199 -14.36 20.50 -3.20
CA SER A 199 -13.98 19.47 -2.23
C SER A 199 -12.90 19.99 -1.30
N PHE A 200 -13.14 19.86 -0.01
CA PHE A 200 -12.17 20.13 1.04
C PHE A 200 -11.85 18.84 1.79
N GLY A 201 -10.60 18.63 2.15
CA GLY A 201 -10.17 17.45 2.89
C GLY A 201 -9.04 17.73 3.87
N ILE A 202 -9.04 17.00 4.97
CA ILE A 202 -7.92 16.90 5.91
C ILE A 202 -7.58 15.42 6.05
N ASP A 203 -6.44 15.02 5.49
CA ASP A 203 -5.97 13.64 5.62
C ASP A 203 -5.14 13.49 6.89
N ASN A 204 -5.22 12.30 7.51
CA ASN A 204 -4.46 11.94 8.71
C ASN A 204 -4.62 13.00 9.83
N ILE A 205 -5.86 13.23 10.26
CA ILE A 205 -6.20 14.28 11.23
C ILE A 205 -5.50 14.10 12.57
N THR A 206 -5.15 12.87 12.95
CA THR A 206 -4.40 12.56 14.16
C THR A 206 -2.89 12.81 14.02
N ASN A 207 -2.41 13.10 12.80
CA ASN A 207 -1.00 13.23 12.46
C ASN A 207 -0.19 11.98 12.84
N GLN A 208 -0.76 10.80 12.62
CA GLN A 208 -0.08 9.53 12.84
C GLN A 208 1.15 9.44 11.92
N LYS A 209 2.28 9.01 12.49
CA LYS A 209 3.43 8.55 11.70
C LYS A 209 3.18 7.09 11.34
N TYR A 210 3.14 6.78 10.05
CA TYR A 210 2.87 5.43 9.57
C TYR A 210 3.66 5.16 8.30
N LYS A 211 3.91 3.89 8.02
CA LYS A 211 4.58 3.38 6.83
C LYS A 211 3.58 2.46 6.12
N LEU A 212 3.43 2.64 4.81
CA LEU A 212 2.69 1.69 3.99
C LEU A 212 3.70 0.69 3.47
N TYR A 213 3.55 -0.58 3.77
CA TYR A 213 4.39 -1.58 3.13
C TYR A 213 4.09 -1.62 1.61
N THR A 214 5.07 -1.62 0.71
CA THR A 214 6.53 -1.86 0.85
C THR A 214 7.39 -0.59 0.87
N ASN A 215 6.82 0.58 1.16
CA ASN A 215 7.56 1.84 1.15
C ASN A 215 8.66 1.83 2.22
N GLY A 216 9.89 2.16 1.83
CA GLY A 216 11.00 2.36 2.78
C GLY A 216 10.92 3.68 3.58
N LEU A 217 9.92 4.52 3.33
CA LEU A 217 9.75 5.82 3.96
C LEU A 217 8.37 5.97 4.59
N ASN A 218 8.30 6.78 5.65
CA ASN A 218 7.05 7.18 6.26
C ASN A 218 6.15 7.89 5.26
N SER A 219 4.87 7.58 5.33
CA SER A 219 3.83 8.29 4.59
C SER A 219 3.65 9.70 5.15
N SER A 220 2.99 10.55 4.36
CA SER A 220 2.68 11.92 4.76
C SER A 220 1.94 11.97 6.10
N GLY A 221 2.35 12.91 6.95
CA GLY A 221 1.59 13.30 8.14
C GLY A 221 0.27 13.97 7.77
N ARG A 222 -0.19 14.90 8.61
CA ARG A 222 -1.42 15.65 8.34
C ARG A 222 -1.28 16.49 7.06
N SER A 223 -2.28 16.44 6.19
CA SER A 223 -2.33 17.29 4.99
C SER A 223 -3.71 17.91 4.80
N ILE A 224 -3.76 19.12 4.24
CA ILE A 224 -5.00 19.84 3.95
C ILE A 224 -5.09 20.03 2.44
N LYS A 225 -6.26 19.74 1.87
CA LYS A 225 -6.50 19.73 0.42
C LYS A 225 -7.77 20.51 0.08
N LEU A 226 -7.69 21.30 -0.98
CA LEU A 226 -8.83 21.97 -1.61
C LEU A 226 -8.78 21.66 -3.11
N ASN A 227 -9.90 21.21 -3.66
CA ASN A 227 -10.07 20.93 -5.08
C ASN A 227 -11.37 21.59 -5.56
N THR A 228 -11.31 22.17 -6.76
CA THR A 228 -12.49 22.70 -7.44
C THR A 228 -12.55 22.15 -8.85
N ARG A 229 -13.74 21.69 -9.26
CA ARG A 229 -14.03 21.23 -10.62
C ARG A 229 -15.21 22.01 -11.18
N PHE A 230 -15.08 22.48 -12.41
CA PHE A 230 -16.12 23.16 -13.17
C PHE A 230 -16.51 22.30 -14.37
N THR A 231 -17.81 22.23 -14.66
CA THR A 231 -18.35 21.57 -15.86
C THR A 231 -19.24 22.58 -16.59
N PHE A 232 -19.04 22.68 -17.91
CA PHE A 232 -19.69 23.62 -18.83
C PHE A 232 -20.10 22.90 -20.11
#